data_AF-A0A4S2HD13-F1
#
_entry.id   AF-A0A4S2HD13-F1
#
_cell.length_a   1.000
_cell.length_b   1.000
_cell.length_c   1.000
_cell.angle_alpha   90.00
_cell.angle_beta   90.00
_cell.angle_gamma   90.00
#
_symmetry.space_group_name_H-M   'P 1'
#
loop_
_entity.id
_entity.type
_entity.pdbx_description
1 polymer ?
#
loop_
_entity_poly.entity_id
_entity_poly.type
_entity_poly.pdbx_seq_one_letter_code
_entity_poly.pdbx_strand_id
1 'polypeptide(L)' 'MKTFGIFLVGALLIIAGVTFALIQIGISPTWIVIVDLVILGIAIASGASLTKRWADNTKVEVDKD' A
#
# COMPACT_ATOMS: atom_id res chain seq x y z
N MET A 1 13.77 -2.93 4.76
CA MET A 1 12.77 -3.83 4.13
C MET A 1 11.71 -4.38 5.09
N LYS A 2 12.01 -4.67 6.36
CA LYS A 2 11.00 -5.17 7.34
C LYS A 2 9.78 -4.24 7.52
N THR A 3 10.00 -2.92 7.59
CA THR A 3 8.93 -1.92 7.73
C THR A 3 7.98 -1.86 6.54
N PHE A 4 8.50 -2.04 5.32
CA PHE A 4 7.67 -2.10 4.11
C PHE A 4 6.82 -3.37 4.08
N GLY A 5 7.37 -4.51 4.50
CA GLY A 5 6.61 -5.75 4.66
C GLY A 5 5.44 -5.61 5.64
N ILE A 6 5.68 -4.98 6.80
CA ILE A 6 4.62 -4.73 7.81
C ILE A 6 3.52 -3.81 7.24
N PHE A 7 3.91 -2.77 6.49
CA PHE A 7 2.95 -1.89 5.80
C PHE A 7 2.08 -2.67 4.82
N LEU A 8 2.68 -3.54 4.01
CA LEU A 8 1.97 -4.32 2.99
C LEU A 8 0.99 -5.32 3.61
N VAL A 9 1.39 -5.99 4.70
CA VAL A 9 0.52 -6.87 5.48
C VAL A 9 -0.64 -6.09 6.10
N GLY A 10 -0.38 -4.91 6.66
CA GLY A 10 -1.43 -4.03 7.18
C GLY A 10 -2.42 -3.58 6.11
N ALA A 11 -1.92 -3.22 4.93
CA ALA A 11 -2.77 -2.84 3.79
C ALA A 11 -3.67 -4.00 3.33
N LEU A 12 -3.13 -5.22 3.23
CA LEU A 12 -3.92 -6.40 2.90
C LEU A 12 -4.97 -6.74 3.97
N LEU A 13 -4.65 -6.56 5.25
CA LEU A 13 -5.60 -6.73 6.34
C LEU A 13 -6.76 -5.72 6.25
N ILE A 14 -6.48 -4.47 5.91
CA ILE A 14 -7.52 -3.45 5.72
C ILE A 14 -8.44 -3.84 4.56
N ILE A 15 -7.88 -4.24 3.42
CA ILE A 15 -8.67 -4.68 2.26
C ILE A 15 -9.55 -5.86 2.67
N ALA A 16 -8.99 -6.92 3.24
CA ALA A 16 -9.75 -8.10 3.66
C ALA A 16 -10.88 -7.77 4.65
N GLY A 17 -10.64 -6.86 5.60
CA GLY A 17 -11.65 -6.41 6.56
C GLY A 17 -12.79 -5.63 5.90
N VAL A 18 -12.46 -4.73 4.97
CA VAL A 18 -13.46 -3.95 4.21
C VAL A 18 -14.28 -4.87 3.30
N THR A 19 -13.63 -5.76 2.55
CA THR A 19 -14.31 -6.75 1.71
C THR A 19 -15.29 -7.58 2.54
N PHE A 20 -14.86 -8.11 3.70
CA PHE A 20 -15.71 -8.92 4.57
C PHE A 20 -16.92 -8.13 5.09
N ALA A 21 -16.72 -6.88 5.53
CA ALA A 21 -17.81 -6.02 5.98
C ALA A 21 -18.82 -5.74 4.86
N LEU A 22 -18.36 -5.45 3.65
CA LEU A 22 -19.24 -5.16 2.50
C LEU A 22 -20.03 -6.39 2.05
N ILE A 23 -19.42 -7.58 2.10
CA ILE A 23 -20.13 -8.85 1.86
C ILE A 23 -21.24 -9.02 2.90
N GLN A 24 -20.97 -8.74 4.18
CA GLN A 24 -21.94 -8.92 5.25
C GLN A 24 -23.14 -7.97 5.17
N ILE A 25 -22.95 -6.79 4.56
CA ILE A 25 -23.99 -5.79 4.30
C ILE A 25 -24.76 -6.12 3.00
N GLY A 26 -24.33 -7.11 2.21
CA GLY A 26 -25.00 -7.53 0.98
C GLY A 26 -24.74 -6.59 -0.20
N ILE A 27 -23.62 -5.86 -0.18
CA ILE A 27 -23.22 -4.99 -1.30
C ILE A 27 -22.94 -5.87 -2.53
N SER A 28 -23.34 -5.39 -3.71
CA SER A 28 -23.05 -6.10 -4.97
C SER A 28 -21.54 -6.31 -5.15
N PRO A 29 -21.09 -7.51 -5.58
CA PRO A 29 -19.67 -7.81 -5.76
C PRO A 29 -18.93 -6.80 -6.64
N THR A 30 -19.59 -6.22 -7.64
CA THR A 30 -19.01 -5.19 -8.51
C THR A 30 -18.50 -3.98 -7.71
N TRP A 31 -19.28 -3.51 -6.74
CA TRP A 31 -18.91 -2.35 -5.91
C TRP A 31 -17.80 -2.70 -4.92
N ILE A 32 -17.77 -3.92 -4.41
CA ILE A 32 -16.71 -4.42 -3.54
C ILE A 32 -15.37 -4.39 -4.28
N VAL A 33 -15.34 -4.92 -5.50
CA VAL A 33 -14.13 -4.92 -6.34
C VAL A 33 -13.64 -3.51 -6.64
N ILE A 34 -14.55 -2.56 -6.92
CA ILE A 34 -14.18 -1.15 -7.16
C ILE A 34 -13.50 -0.56 -5.93
N VAL A 35 -14.07 -0.75 -4.73
CA VAL A 35 -13.52 -0.24 -3.47
C VAL A 35 -12.16 -0.86 -3.18
N ASP A 36 -12.02 -2.17 -3.34
CA ASP A 36 -10.78 -2.90 -3.09
C ASP A 36 -9.66 -2.43 -4.03
N LEU A 37 -9.96 -2.18 -5.31
CA LEU A 37 -9.01 -1.64 -6.28
C LEU A 37 -8.53 -0.23 -5.91
N VAL A 38 -9.44 0.63 -5.44
CA VAL A 38 -9.09 1.99 -5.00
C VAL A 38 -8.17 1.93 -3.78
N ILE A 39 -8.52 1.12 -2.77
CA ILE A 39 -7.71 0.96 -1.55
C ILE A 39 -6.33 0.39 -1.90
N LEU A 40 -6.28 -0.62 -2.77
CA LEU A 40 -5.03 -1.24 -3.22
C LEU A 40 -4.13 -0.23 -3.95
N GLY A 41 -4.70 0.59 -4.84
CA GLY A 41 -3.97 1.64 -5.55
C GLY A 41 -3.34 2.67 -4.59
N ILE A 42 -4.10 3.12 -3.58
CA ILE A 42 -3.60 4.03 -2.55
C ILE A 42 -2.50 3.38 -1.72
N ALA A 43 -2.65 2.11 -1.34
CA ALA A 43 -1.65 1.37 -0.58
C ALA A 43 -0.34 1.24 -1.35
N ILE A 44 -0.40 0.91 -2.64
CA ILE A 44 0.80 0.79 -3.49
C ILE A 44 1.50 2.14 -3.64
N ALA A 45 0.76 3.21 -3.96
CA ALA A 45 1.33 4.54 -4.11
C ALA A 45 2.02 5.03 -2.81
N SER A 46 1.36 4.81 -1.67
CA SER A 46 1.92 5.13 -0.35
C SER A 46 3.18 4.32 -0.07
N GLY A 47 3.17 3.02 -0.34
CA GLY A 47 4.34 2.15 -0.20
C GLY A 47 5.51 2.55 -1.10
N ALA A 48 5.24 2.94 -2.35
CA ALA A 48 6.25 3.40 -3.31
C ALA A 48 6.94 4.70 -2.84
N SER A 49 6.18 5.64 -2.27
CA SER A 49 6.78 6.86 -1.69
C SER A 49 7.71 6.56 -0.49
N LEU A 50 7.36 5.54 0.31
CA LEU A 50 8.15 5.13 1.48
C LEU A 50 9.51 4.54 1.09
N THR A 51 9.57 3.86 -0.06
CA THR A 51 10.81 3.27 -0.59
C THR A 51 11.68 4.31 -1.28
N LYS A 52 11.10 5.29 -1.99
CA LYS A 52 11.84 6.38 -2.63
C LYS A 52 12.61 7.24 -1.63
N ARG A 53 12.00 7.56 -0.48
CA ARG A 53 12.63 8.36 0.59
C ARG A 53 13.90 7.72 1.19
N TRP A 54 14.08 6.41 1.05
CA TRP A 54 15.30 5.73 1.50
C TRP A 54 16.46 5.86 0.49
N ALA A 55 16.16 5.92 -0.82
CA ALA A 55 17.18 6.07 -1.86
C ALA A 55 17.86 7.45 -1.82
N ASP A 56 17.12 8.50 -1.46
CA ASP A 56 17.65 9.88 -1.44
C ASP A 56 18.56 10.19 -0.22
N ASN A 57 18.64 9.29 0.76
CA ASN A 57 19.46 9.51 1.98
C ASN A 57 20.89 8.97 1.89
N THR A 58 21.28 8.33 0.79
CA THR A 58 22.70 8.05 0.53
C THR A 58 23.36 9.29 -0.05
N LYS A 59 23.78 10.21 0.82
CA LYS A 59 24.75 11.28 0.48
C LYS A 59 26.11 10.64 0.23
N VAL A 60 26.31 10.06 -0.94
CA VAL A 60 27.66 9.73 -1.41
C VAL A 60 28.18 11.00 -2.06
N GLU A 61 29.06 11.71 -1.36
CA GLU A 61 29.82 12.83 -1.92
C GLU A 61 30.74 12.24 -2.99
N VAL A 62 30.32 12.35 -4.26
CA VAL A 62 31.17 11.97 -5.38
C VAL A 62 32.18 13.10 -5.52
N ASP A 63 33.33 12.93 -4.88
CA ASP A 63 34.52 13.73 -5.14
C ASP A 63 34.83 13.61 -6.63
N LYS A 64 34.78 14.73 -7.33
CA LYS A 64 35.14 14.81 -8.74
C LYS A 64 36.60 15.27 -8.77
N ASP A 65 37.49 14.28 -8.90
CA ASP A 65 38.88 14.51 -9.35
C ASP A 65 38.92 15.21 -10.71
#